data_AF-A0A0D2DB31-F1
#
_entry.id   AF-A0A0D2DB31-F1
#
_cell.length_a   1.000
_cell.length_b   1.000
_cell.length_c   1.000
_cell.angle_alpha   90.00
_cell.angle_beta   90.00
_cell.angle_gamma   90.00
#
_symmetry.space_group_name_H-M   'P 1'
#
loop_
_entity.id
_entity.type
_entity.pdbx_description
1 polymer ?
#
loop_
_entity_poly.entity_id
_entity_poly.type
_entity_poly.pdbx_seq_one_letter_code
_entity_poly.pdbx_strand_id
1 'polypeptide(L)'
;MVQTLFDYLTQPNAQLVVHISASPTYTQNEGWAPVEAIKRWEDFDHASLTKRYRQSLDADTRLTSTVEAAEEAAHGVIHDETALTMLLGSTNINMVSRALPGSLFLSAGSRIIAYPGVRPDWGAGESNIHYTSPSRICQALVCGDTKVGWDVGRAMRLVGDGDYEEQPDAHLVRPFEQIQHYCTVYGTRYGFILTDEFVVLVRVKLSPPASKQRASRPPRQTMPESHRRVRSDTSTSTNVSDVSDSFSAMSFRPKPQDEDVAALEVKIVPWDHGSSEETINIALYFIIRLASESRELSHHYESFDIDVKVQGKEKRKRPDDSHEKSSGGKLKKP
;
A
#
# COMPACT_ATOMS: atom_id res chain seq x y z
N MET A 1 -24.87 -25.46 0.68
CA MET A 1 -24.84 -24.11 0.08
C MET A 1 -23.48 -23.95 -0.57
N VAL A 2 -23.41 -23.33 -1.75
CA VAL A 2 -22.12 -22.99 -2.35
C VAL A 2 -21.59 -21.77 -1.64
N GLN A 3 -20.33 -21.80 -1.21
CA GLN A 3 -19.68 -20.69 -0.54
C GLN A 3 -19.21 -19.69 -1.59
N THR A 4 -19.52 -18.41 -1.40
CA THR A 4 -19.00 -17.33 -2.23
C THR A 4 -17.64 -16.85 -1.73
N LEU A 5 -16.90 -16.10 -2.57
CA LEU A 5 -15.66 -15.47 -2.14
C LEU A 5 -15.90 -14.43 -1.01
N PHE A 6 -17.06 -13.76 -1.05
CA PHE A 6 -17.50 -12.88 0.04
C PHE A 6 -17.64 -13.65 1.35
N ASP A 7 -18.36 -14.77 1.36
CA ASP A 7 -18.53 -15.63 2.55
C ASP A 7 -17.20 -16.14 3.08
N TYR A 8 -16.22 -16.38 2.20
CA TYR A 8 -14.87 -16.79 2.58
C TYR A 8 -14.06 -15.67 3.22
N LEU A 9 -14.13 -14.45 2.68
CA LEU A 9 -13.40 -13.30 3.19
C LEU A 9 -14.05 -12.71 4.45
N THR A 10 -15.34 -12.92 4.67
CA THR A 10 -16.06 -12.43 5.86
C THR A 10 -16.09 -13.44 7.01
N GLN A 11 -15.31 -14.53 6.91
CA GLN A 11 -15.16 -15.46 8.02
C GLN A 11 -14.54 -14.78 9.25
N PRO A 12 -14.88 -15.27 10.46
CA PRO A 12 -14.29 -14.79 11.70
C PRO A 12 -12.77 -14.84 11.68
N ASN A 13 -12.13 -13.86 12.31
CA ASN A 13 -10.69 -13.94 12.57
C ASN A 13 -10.39 -14.93 13.70
N ALA A 14 -9.16 -15.44 13.73
CA ALA A 14 -8.70 -16.30 14.83
C ALA A 14 -8.86 -15.61 16.19
N GLN A 15 -9.15 -16.40 17.22
CA GLN A 15 -9.18 -15.93 18.59
C GLN A 15 -7.78 -15.64 19.09
N LEU A 16 -7.65 -14.51 19.81
CA LEU A 16 -6.39 -14.04 20.35
C LEU A 16 -6.42 -14.10 21.88
N VAL A 17 -5.34 -14.63 22.46
CA VAL A 17 -5.03 -14.52 23.89
C VAL A 17 -3.72 -13.79 24.01
N VAL A 18 -3.79 -12.50 24.32
CA VAL A 18 -2.65 -11.59 24.27
C VAL A 18 -2.03 -11.43 25.66
N HIS A 19 -0.73 -11.69 25.76
CA HIS A 19 0.08 -11.64 26.97
C HIS A 19 1.27 -10.69 26.79
N ILE A 20 0.97 -9.39 26.69
CA ILE A 20 2.01 -8.35 26.57
C ILE A 20 2.54 -8.02 27.97
N SER A 21 3.80 -8.37 28.21
CA SER A 21 4.45 -8.21 29.52
C SER A 21 5.21 -6.88 29.65
N ALA A 22 5.49 -6.21 28.54
CA ALA A 22 6.30 -5.00 28.47
C ALA A 22 5.65 -3.96 27.55
N SER A 23 5.94 -2.69 27.80
CA SER A 23 5.53 -1.62 26.89
C SER A 23 6.11 -1.89 25.48
N PRO A 24 5.30 -1.78 24.43
CA PRO A 24 5.75 -2.06 23.08
C PRO A 24 6.83 -1.05 22.67
N THR A 25 7.94 -1.57 22.13
CA THR A 25 9.00 -0.77 21.53
C THR A 25 8.87 -0.83 20.03
N TYR A 26 8.56 0.30 19.40
CA TYR A 26 8.44 0.38 17.94
C TYR A 26 9.77 0.75 17.30
N THR A 27 9.98 0.26 16.09
CA THR A 27 11.14 0.62 15.28
C THR A 27 11.25 2.14 15.16
N GLN A 28 12.46 2.66 15.37
CA GLN A 28 12.74 4.09 15.29
C GLN A 28 13.81 4.33 14.22
N ASN A 29 13.58 5.34 13.38
CA ASN A 29 14.58 5.83 12.45
C ASN A 29 14.47 7.35 12.35
N GLU A 30 15.54 8.08 12.68
CA GLU A 30 15.57 9.55 12.65
C GLU A 30 15.41 10.14 11.24
N GLY A 31 15.55 9.32 10.20
CA GLY A 31 15.33 9.69 8.80
C GLY A 31 13.89 9.59 8.33
N TRP A 32 12.95 9.14 9.17
CA TRP A 32 11.53 9.15 8.83
C TRP A 32 10.94 10.55 9.03
N ALA A 33 10.17 10.99 8.05
CA ALA A 33 9.46 12.26 8.15
C ALA A 33 8.34 12.14 9.20
N PRO A 34 8.12 13.17 10.02
CA PRO A 34 6.99 13.19 10.96
C PRO A 34 5.66 13.18 10.20
N VAL A 35 4.60 12.80 10.91
CA VAL A 35 3.23 12.77 10.40
C VAL A 35 2.57 14.11 10.70
N GLU A 36 2.28 14.91 9.68
CA GLU A 36 1.74 16.26 9.89
C GLU A 36 0.32 16.26 10.48
N ALA A 37 -0.52 15.35 9.98
CA ALA A 37 -1.91 15.23 10.41
C ALA A 37 -2.46 13.85 10.07
N ILE A 38 -3.47 13.40 10.82
CA ILE A 38 -4.24 12.19 10.52
C ILE A 38 -5.71 12.56 10.43
N LYS A 39 -6.38 12.10 9.37
CA LYS A 39 -7.81 12.26 9.14
C LYS A 39 -8.47 10.91 8.93
N ARG A 40 -9.78 10.83 9.15
CA ARG A 40 -10.54 9.63 8.82
C ARG A 40 -10.62 9.48 7.29
N TRP A 41 -10.42 8.26 6.82
CA TRP A 41 -10.62 7.90 5.42
C TRP A 41 -12.12 7.62 5.18
N GLU A 42 -12.86 8.67 4.80
CA GLU A 42 -14.34 8.61 4.71
C GLU A 42 -14.86 7.86 3.49
N ASP A 43 -14.16 7.92 2.35
CA ASP A 43 -14.58 7.24 1.12
C ASP A 43 -14.25 5.74 1.12
N PHE A 44 -13.49 5.22 2.10
CA PHE A 44 -13.33 3.77 2.29
C PHE A 44 -14.59 3.18 2.95
N ASP A 45 -15.59 2.93 2.13
CA ASP A 45 -16.90 2.38 2.51
C ASP A 45 -17.07 0.93 2.02
N HIS A 46 -17.34 0.00 2.94
CA HIS A 46 -17.46 -1.41 2.60
C HIS A 46 -18.65 -1.70 1.69
N ALA A 47 -19.79 -1.04 1.87
CA ALA A 47 -20.96 -1.26 1.03
C ALA A 47 -20.67 -0.88 -0.42
N SER A 48 -20.04 0.28 -0.61
CA SER A 48 -19.55 0.76 -1.90
C SER A 48 -18.54 -0.22 -2.50
N LEU A 49 -17.48 -0.56 -1.78
CA LEU A 49 -16.43 -1.45 -2.30
C LEU A 49 -16.96 -2.86 -2.61
N THR A 50 -17.89 -3.38 -1.82
CA THR A 50 -18.60 -4.63 -2.08
C THR A 50 -19.40 -4.54 -3.38
N LYS A 51 -20.10 -3.43 -3.62
CA LYS A 51 -20.79 -3.18 -4.90
C LYS A 51 -19.81 -3.09 -6.07
N ARG A 52 -18.65 -2.41 -5.89
CA ARG A 52 -17.59 -2.28 -6.91
C ARG A 52 -17.07 -3.65 -7.35
N TYR A 53 -16.84 -4.54 -6.38
CA TYR A 53 -16.19 -5.84 -6.58
C TYR A 53 -17.16 -7.03 -6.56
N ARG A 54 -18.47 -6.76 -6.64
CA ARG A 54 -19.53 -7.77 -6.54
C ARG A 54 -19.29 -8.96 -7.46
N GLN A 55 -18.94 -8.71 -8.72
CA GLN A 55 -18.72 -9.80 -9.69
C GLN A 55 -17.65 -10.81 -9.22
N SER A 56 -16.58 -10.35 -8.58
CA SER A 56 -15.56 -11.24 -8.02
C SER A 56 -15.94 -11.83 -6.67
N LEU A 57 -16.71 -11.09 -5.87
CA LEU A 57 -17.11 -11.50 -4.52
C LEU A 57 -18.22 -12.56 -4.53
N ASP A 58 -19.15 -12.46 -5.48
CA ASP A 58 -20.26 -13.41 -5.68
C ASP A 58 -19.80 -14.72 -6.36
N ALA A 59 -18.52 -14.82 -6.75
CA ALA A 59 -18.00 -16.01 -7.40
C ALA A 59 -17.93 -17.17 -6.41
N ASP A 60 -18.38 -18.34 -6.87
CA ASP A 60 -18.24 -19.60 -6.13
C ASP A 60 -16.76 -19.88 -5.83
N THR A 61 -16.47 -20.25 -4.58
CA THR A 61 -15.12 -20.58 -4.15
C THR A 61 -15.05 -21.98 -3.55
N ARG A 62 -13.88 -22.59 -3.70
CA ARG A 62 -13.49 -23.85 -3.02
C ARG A 62 -12.40 -23.62 -1.99
N LEU A 63 -12.11 -22.36 -1.69
CA LEU A 63 -11.10 -21.99 -0.69
C LEU A 63 -11.63 -22.36 0.70
N THR A 64 -10.74 -22.93 1.50
CA THR A 64 -11.02 -23.32 2.87
C THR A 64 -10.26 -22.43 3.83
N SER A 65 -10.92 -22.09 4.94
CA SER A 65 -10.33 -21.35 6.03
C SER A 65 -9.09 -22.04 6.58
N THR A 66 -8.15 -21.25 7.08
CA THR A 66 -7.00 -21.75 7.84
C THR A 66 -7.09 -21.38 9.32
N VAL A 67 -8.18 -20.73 9.74
CA VAL A 67 -8.39 -20.25 11.12
C VAL A 67 -8.43 -21.40 12.11
N GLU A 68 -9.31 -22.39 11.89
CA GLU A 68 -9.44 -23.55 12.79
C GLU A 68 -8.12 -24.29 12.99
N ALA A 69 -7.38 -24.52 11.89
CA ALA A 69 -6.08 -25.18 11.95
C ALA A 69 -5.03 -24.36 12.73
N ALA A 70 -5.07 -23.04 12.65
CA ALA A 70 -4.18 -22.16 13.43
C ALA A 70 -4.56 -22.14 14.92
N GLU A 71 -5.85 -22.17 15.23
CA GLU A 71 -6.36 -22.25 16.60
C GLU A 71 -6.04 -23.59 17.26
N GLU A 72 -6.21 -24.71 16.55
CA GLU A 72 -5.81 -26.04 17.01
C GLU A 72 -4.29 -26.14 17.27
N ALA A 73 -3.49 -25.43 16.48
CA ALA A 73 -2.04 -25.30 16.66
C ALA A 73 -1.63 -24.33 17.79
N ALA A 74 -2.61 -23.74 18.51
CA ALA A 74 -2.41 -22.74 19.55
C ALA A 74 -1.64 -21.49 19.10
N HIS A 75 -1.71 -21.12 17.81
CA HIS A 75 -1.09 -19.88 17.30
C HIS A 75 -1.78 -18.60 17.82
N GLY A 76 -2.96 -18.72 18.45
CA GLY A 76 -3.71 -17.61 19.03
C GLY A 76 -3.10 -17.05 20.33
N VAL A 77 -2.11 -17.71 20.93
CA VAL A 77 -1.43 -17.20 22.14
C VAL A 77 -0.30 -16.27 21.76
N ILE A 78 -0.47 -14.97 22.00
CA ILE A 78 0.42 -13.91 21.51
C ILE A 78 1.23 -13.33 22.67
N HIS A 79 2.55 -13.52 22.63
CA HIS A 79 3.49 -12.94 23.59
C HIS A 79 4.31 -11.77 23.01
N ASP A 80 4.45 -11.72 21.69
CA ASP A 80 5.24 -10.72 20.99
C ASP A 80 4.76 -10.53 19.53
N GLU A 81 5.38 -9.59 18.83
CA GLU A 81 5.10 -9.27 17.42
C GLU A 81 5.38 -10.45 16.48
N THR A 82 6.30 -11.34 16.83
CA THR A 82 6.64 -12.51 16.01
C THR A 82 5.50 -13.53 16.05
N ALA A 83 4.94 -13.81 17.22
CA ALA A 83 3.78 -14.69 17.37
C ALA A 83 2.58 -14.16 16.59
N LEU A 84 2.28 -12.86 16.69
CA LEU A 84 1.20 -12.25 15.91
C LEU A 84 1.46 -12.35 14.40
N THR A 85 2.69 -12.07 13.97
CA THR A 85 3.11 -12.18 12.57
C THR A 85 2.92 -13.60 12.02
N MET A 86 3.28 -14.63 12.80
CA MET A 86 3.09 -16.03 12.42
C MET A 86 1.60 -16.38 12.28
N LEU A 87 0.77 -15.97 13.25
CA LEU A 87 -0.67 -16.19 13.18
C LEU A 87 -1.27 -15.51 11.94
N LEU A 88 -1.01 -14.21 11.75
CA LEU A 88 -1.48 -13.43 10.59
C LEU A 88 -1.04 -14.07 9.26
N GLY A 89 0.21 -14.52 9.19
CA GLY A 89 0.77 -15.25 8.06
C GLY A 89 0.02 -16.55 7.75
N SER A 90 -0.34 -17.30 8.79
CA SER A 90 -1.08 -18.57 8.65
C SER A 90 -2.58 -18.40 8.39
N THR A 91 -3.15 -17.24 8.75
CA THR A 91 -4.58 -16.93 8.65
C THR A 91 -4.83 -15.81 7.63
N ASN A 92 -4.97 -14.57 8.07
CA ASN A 92 -5.42 -13.44 7.27
C ASN A 92 -4.63 -13.25 5.96
N ILE A 93 -3.30 -13.22 6.04
CA ILE A 93 -2.43 -12.98 4.89
C ILE A 93 -2.59 -14.09 3.84
N ASN A 94 -2.58 -15.36 4.28
CA ASN A 94 -2.75 -16.51 3.40
C ASN A 94 -4.16 -16.53 2.78
N MET A 95 -5.19 -16.31 3.61
CA MET A 95 -6.57 -16.30 3.17
C MET A 95 -6.81 -15.25 2.09
N VAL A 96 -6.39 -14.02 2.34
CA VAL A 96 -6.51 -12.92 1.37
C VAL A 96 -5.68 -13.21 0.13
N SER A 97 -4.43 -13.67 0.27
CA SER A 97 -3.59 -13.96 -0.91
C SER A 97 -4.19 -15.02 -1.84
N ARG A 98 -4.91 -16.01 -1.29
CA ARG A 98 -5.60 -17.05 -2.10
C ARG A 98 -6.86 -16.53 -2.77
N ALA A 99 -7.47 -15.49 -2.21
CA ALA A 99 -8.70 -14.87 -2.73
C ALA A 99 -8.44 -13.82 -3.82
N LEU A 100 -7.22 -13.27 -3.88
CA LEU A 100 -6.86 -12.24 -4.84
C LEU A 100 -6.91 -12.77 -6.29
N PRO A 101 -7.46 -12.00 -7.24
CA PRO A 101 -7.61 -12.46 -8.62
C PRO A 101 -6.31 -12.35 -9.43
N GLY A 102 -6.23 -13.15 -10.50
CA GLY A 102 -5.18 -13.05 -11.50
C GLY A 102 -3.81 -13.35 -10.92
N SER A 103 -2.92 -12.35 -10.93
CA SER A 103 -1.53 -12.48 -10.48
C SER A 103 -1.22 -11.71 -9.20
N LEU A 104 -2.24 -11.06 -8.64
CA LEU A 104 -2.12 -10.34 -7.39
C LEU A 104 -1.77 -11.31 -6.28
N PHE A 105 -0.91 -10.87 -5.37
CA PHE A 105 -0.55 -11.62 -4.18
C PHE A 105 -0.49 -10.69 -2.97
N LEU A 106 -0.60 -11.30 -1.79
CA LEU A 106 -0.23 -10.71 -0.51
C LEU A 106 0.72 -11.69 0.19
N SER A 107 1.86 -11.23 0.65
CA SER A 107 2.90 -12.12 1.19
C SER A 107 3.82 -11.35 2.13
N ALA A 108 4.77 -12.04 2.74
CA ALA A 108 5.91 -11.41 3.40
C ALA A 108 6.56 -10.34 2.51
N GLY A 109 6.90 -9.19 3.09
CA GLY A 109 7.42 -8.01 2.38
C GLY A 109 8.77 -8.25 1.69
N SER A 110 9.47 -9.34 2.04
CA SER A 110 10.62 -9.83 1.27
C SER A 110 10.32 -10.24 -0.16
N ARG A 111 9.05 -10.24 -0.59
CA ARG A 111 8.67 -10.44 -1.99
C ARG A 111 8.71 -9.14 -2.80
N ILE A 112 8.61 -7.98 -2.16
CA ILE A 112 8.60 -6.63 -2.79
C ILE A 112 9.93 -5.90 -2.58
N ILE A 113 11.04 -6.47 -3.06
CA ILE A 113 12.43 -6.07 -2.72
C ILE A 113 12.99 -4.87 -3.51
N ALA A 114 12.16 -3.91 -3.90
CA ALA A 114 12.64 -2.78 -4.70
C ALA A 114 13.71 -1.94 -3.98
N TYR A 115 13.65 -1.91 -2.65
CA TYR A 115 14.54 -1.13 -1.81
C TYR A 115 15.04 -1.99 -0.65
N PRO A 116 16.22 -2.65 -0.75
CA PRO A 116 16.71 -3.59 0.26
C PRO A 116 16.84 -3.02 1.68
N GLY A 117 17.00 -1.70 1.81
CA GLY A 117 17.08 -1.00 3.10
C GLY A 117 15.72 -0.66 3.74
N VAL A 118 14.61 -0.91 3.03
CA VAL A 118 13.26 -0.59 3.49
C VAL A 118 12.41 -1.84 3.31
N ARG A 119 12.18 -2.56 4.41
CA ARG A 119 11.53 -3.87 4.37
C ARG A 119 10.29 -3.87 5.26
N PRO A 120 9.09 -3.72 4.67
CA PRO A 120 7.86 -3.96 5.42
C PRO A 120 7.72 -5.44 5.80
N ASP A 121 6.95 -5.74 6.83
CA ASP A 121 6.62 -7.13 7.19
C ASP A 121 5.84 -7.82 6.08
N TRP A 122 4.93 -7.07 5.45
CA TRP A 122 4.00 -7.55 4.42
C TRP A 122 4.07 -6.70 3.16
N GLY A 123 3.75 -7.32 2.03
CA GLY A 123 3.69 -6.66 0.74
C GLY A 123 2.68 -7.29 -0.19
N ALA A 124 1.88 -6.46 -0.82
CA ALA A 124 1.06 -6.85 -1.96
C ALA A 124 1.73 -6.43 -3.28
N GLY A 125 1.57 -7.24 -4.32
CA GLY A 125 2.17 -6.99 -5.63
C GLY A 125 1.51 -7.80 -6.74
N GLU A 126 2.01 -7.65 -7.97
CA GLU A 126 1.61 -8.46 -9.12
C GLU A 126 2.72 -9.41 -9.55
N SER A 127 2.36 -10.67 -9.77
CA SER A 127 3.30 -11.71 -10.23
C SER A 127 3.55 -11.64 -11.75
N ASN A 128 2.70 -10.91 -12.48
CA ASN A 128 2.80 -10.76 -13.95
C ASN A 128 3.83 -9.73 -14.39
N ILE A 129 4.30 -8.88 -13.48
CA ILE A 129 5.45 -8.02 -13.75
C ILE A 129 6.64 -8.97 -13.78
N HIS A 130 6.97 -9.38 -14.99
CA HIS A 130 8.04 -10.33 -15.24
C HIS A 130 9.29 -9.91 -14.46
N TYR A 131 9.96 -10.91 -13.91
CA TYR A 131 11.36 -10.86 -13.50
C TYR A 131 12.30 -10.60 -14.71
N THR A 132 11.92 -9.71 -15.65
CA THR A 132 12.61 -9.41 -16.92
C THR A 132 13.57 -8.23 -16.82
N SER A 133 13.54 -7.45 -15.73
CA SER A 133 14.67 -6.57 -15.42
C SER A 133 15.83 -7.41 -14.89
N PRO A 134 17.10 -7.11 -15.24
CA PRO A 134 18.27 -7.75 -14.63
C PRO A 134 18.30 -7.65 -13.09
N SER A 135 17.48 -6.78 -12.48
CA SER A 135 17.32 -6.67 -11.03
C SER A 135 16.26 -7.57 -10.38
N ARG A 136 15.35 -8.23 -11.13
CA ARG A 136 14.33 -9.19 -10.60
C ARG A 136 13.47 -8.66 -9.43
N ILE A 137 13.04 -7.40 -9.49
CA ILE A 137 12.31 -6.74 -8.40
C ILE A 137 10.80 -6.75 -8.66
N CYS A 138 10.00 -7.28 -7.73
CA CYS A 138 8.56 -7.04 -7.70
C CYS A 138 8.29 -5.67 -7.06
N GLN A 139 7.49 -4.84 -7.73
CA GLN A 139 7.08 -3.54 -7.20
C GLN A 139 5.94 -3.71 -6.20
N ALA A 140 6.00 -2.96 -5.10
CA ALA A 140 4.92 -2.94 -4.13
C ALA A 140 3.70 -2.22 -4.73
N LEU A 141 2.52 -2.79 -4.49
CA LEU A 141 1.22 -2.11 -4.61
C LEU A 141 0.79 -1.55 -3.27
N VAL A 142 0.99 -2.33 -2.20
CA VAL A 142 0.64 -1.99 -0.82
C VAL A 142 1.75 -2.51 0.08
N CYS A 143 2.17 -1.69 1.04
CA CYS A 143 3.11 -2.08 2.11
C CYS A 143 2.32 -2.36 3.39
N GLY A 144 2.76 -3.32 4.20
CA GLY A 144 2.09 -3.64 5.45
C GLY A 144 3.05 -3.92 6.59
N ASP A 145 2.63 -3.62 7.81
CA ASP A 145 3.41 -3.87 9.03
C ASP A 145 2.56 -4.56 10.10
N THR A 146 3.20 -5.22 11.06
CA THR A 146 2.55 -5.84 12.22
C THR A 146 2.92 -5.09 13.48
N LYS A 147 1.99 -4.78 14.37
CA LYS A 147 2.26 -4.08 15.64
C LYS A 147 1.39 -4.61 16.76
N VAL A 148 2.01 -5.19 17.79
CA VAL A 148 1.29 -5.72 18.96
C VAL A 148 1.16 -4.64 20.04
N GLY A 149 0.00 -4.56 20.69
CA GLY A 149 -0.27 -3.67 21.81
C GLY A 149 -0.30 -2.18 21.47
N TRP A 150 -0.58 -1.84 20.21
CA TRP A 150 -0.49 -0.47 19.73
C TRP A 150 -1.75 0.35 20.04
N ASP A 151 -1.60 1.40 20.85
CA ASP A 151 -2.68 2.36 21.11
C ASP A 151 -2.79 3.38 19.97
N VAL A 152 -3.49 2.99 18.90
CA VAL A 152 -3.76 3.85 17.73
C VAL A 152 -4.55 5.09 18.11
N GLY A 153 -5.51 4.97 19.03
CA GLY A 153 -6.32 6.09 19.46
C GLY A 153 -5.47 7.19 20.08
N ARG A 154 -4.52 6.83 20.94
CA ARG A 154 -3.57 7.77 21.53
C ARG A 154 -2.58 8.32 20.51
N ALA A 155 -2.06 7.48 19.61
CA ALA A 155 -1.20 7.93 18.52
C ALA A 155 -1.88 9.01 17.66
N MET A 156 -3.15 8.80 17.28
CA MET A 156 -3.93 9.78 16.51
C MET A 156 -4.19 11.07 17.28
N ARG A 157 -4.45 11.00 18.60
CA ARG A 157 -4.62 12.20 19.44
C ARG A 157 -3.33 13.02 19.53
N LEU A 158 -2.19 12.36 19.74
CA LEU A 158 -0.88 13.02 19.79
C LEU A 158 -0.59 13.81 18.52
N VAL A 159 -0.85 13.22 17.35
CA VAL A 159 -0.69 13.94 16.07
C VAL A 159 -1.68 15.10 15.96
N GLY A 160 -2.93 14.91 16.40
CA GLY A 160 -3.95 15.96 16.38
C GLY A 160 -3.66 17.15 17.28
N ASP A 161 -2.96 16.94 18.40
CA ASP A 161 -2.56 17.98 19.34
C ASP A 161 -1.38 18.84 18.83
N GLY A 162 -0.63 18.33 17.83
CA GLY A 162 0.53 18.99 17.24
C GLY A 162 1.83 18.79 18.03
N ASP A 163 2.96 19.02 17.36
CA ASP A 163 4.31 18.97 17.94
C ASP A 163 4.61 17.72 18.80
N TYR A 164 4.08 16.57 18.40
CA TYR A 164 4.22 15.31 19.16
C TYR A 164 5.66 14.82 19.26
N GLU A 165 6.56 15.27 18.37
CA GLU A 165 7.96 14.82 18.29
C GLU A 165 8.75 15.03 19.60
N GLU A 166 8.38 16.06 20.39
CA GLU A 166 9.02 16.40 21.66
C GLU A 166 8.35 15.76 22.88
N GLN A 167 7.20 15.08 22.67
CA GLN A 167 6.44 14.49 23.77
C GLN A 167 7.02 13.12 24.18
N PRO A 168 6.95 12.75 25.48
CA PRO A 168 7.43 11.43 25.95
C PRO A 168 6.80 10.25 25.21
N ASP A 169 5.58 10.43 24.72
CA ASP A 169 4.80 9.41 24.03
C ASP A 169 4.95 9.44 22.50
N ALA A 170 5.90 10.22 21.96
CA ALA A 170 6.17 10.30 20.52
C ALA A 170 6.38 8.93 19.87
N HIS A 171 6.89 7.96 20.64
CA HIS A 171 7.07 6.58 20.19
C HIS A 171 5.76 5.94 19.68
N LEU A 172 4.59 6.33 20.19
CA LEU A 172 3.30 5.79 19.76
C LEU A 172 2.95 6.15 18.31
N VAL A 173 3.54 7.21 17.75
CA VAL A 173 3.29 7.66 16.37
C VAL A 173 4.20 6.94 15.36
N ARG A 174 5.26 6.27 15.82
CA ARG A 174 6.27 5.61 14.95
C ARG A 174 5.69 4.63 13.94
N PRO A 175 4.66 3.82 14.25
CA PRO A 175 4.05 2.97 13.23
C PRO A 175 3.45 3.75 12.04
N PHE A 176 2.88 4.95 12.28
CA PHE A 176 2.41 5.81 11.20
C PHE A 176 3.57 6.42 10.39
N GLU A 177 4.65 6.83 11.04
CA GLU A 177 5.86 7.32 10.34
C GLU A 177 6.49 6.23 9.48
N GLN A 178 6.53 5.00 10.00
CA GLN A 178 7.06 3.83 9.32
C GLN A 178 6.26 3.50 8.05
N ILE A 179 4.93 3.43 8.14
CA ILE A 179 4.09 3.15 6.97
C ILE A 179 4.14 4.30 5.95
N GLN A 180 4.17 5.56 6.41
CA GLN A 180 4.38 6.73 5.55
C GLN A 180 5.71 6.64 4.79
N HIS A 181 6.78 6.28 5.49
CA HIS A 181 8.09 6.09 4.89
C HIS A 181 8.07 4.98 3.84
N TYR A 182 7.43 3.84 4.12
CA TYR A 182 7.28 2.75 3.16
C TYR A 182 6.57 3.21 1.89
N CYS A 183 5.40 3.83 2.05
CA CYS A 183 4.62 4.36 0.93
C CYS A 183 5.41 5.37 0.09
N THR A 184 6.17 6.25 0.73
CA THR A 184 6.99 7.26 0.05
C THR A 184 8.15 6.62 -0.73
N VAL A 185 8.88 5.69 -0.12
CA VAL A 185 10.02 5.02 -0.76
C VAL A 185 9.58 4.14 -1.92
N TYR A 186 8.48 3.41 -1.74
CA TYR A 186 7.94 2.52 -2.78
C TYR A 186 7.07 3.24 -3.82
N GLY A 187 6.76 4.53 -3.61
CA GLY A 187 5.87 5.30 -4.46
C GLY A 187 4.44 4.75 -4.50
N THR A 188 3.98 4.18 -3.38
CA THR A 188 2.65 3.60 -3.24
C THR A 188 1.72 4.52 -2.45
N ARG A 189 0.47 4.56 -2.87
CA ARG A 189 -0.61 5.31 -2.23
C ARG A 189 -1.11 4.68 -0.94
N TYR A 190 -0.96 3.36 -0.80
CA TYR A 190 -1.66 2.59 0.22
C TYR A 190 -0.68 1.81 1.10
N GLY A 191 -1.02 1.76 2.38
CA GLY A 191 -0.38 0.89 3.35
C GLY A 191 -1.38 0.35 4.37
N PHE A 192 -0.95 -0.61 5.18
CA PHE A 192 -1.74 -1.09 6.31
C PHE A 192 -0.87 -1.46 7.51
N ILE A 193 -1.47 -1.49 8.70
CA ILE A 193 -0.83 -1.98 9.92
C ILE A 193 -1.80 -2.96 10.58
N LEU A 194 -1.37 -4.20 10.77
CA LEU A 194 -2.12 -5.24 11.48
C LEU A 194 -1.73 -5.24 12.94
N THR A 195 -2.72 -5.28 13.82
CA THR A 195 -2.53 -5.37 15.27
C THR A 195 -3.34 -6.52 15.85
N ASP A 196 -3.20 -6.72 17.15
CA ASP A 196 -4.02 -7.64 17.93
C ASP A 196 -5.46 -7.15 18.18
N GLU A 197 -5.80 -5.92 17.81
CA GLU A 197 -7.14 -5.36 18.03
C GLU A 197 -7.85 -4.88 16.74
N PHE A 198 -7.10 -4.57 15.69
CA PHE A 198 -7.63 -4.01 14.45
C PHE A 198 -6.64 -4.11 13.29
N VAL A 199 -7.12 -3.85 12.09
CA VAL A 199 -6.30 -3.41 10.95
C VAL A 199 -6.48 -1.91 10.74
N VAL A 200 -5.37 -1.20 10.60
CA VAL A 200 -5.32 0.22 10.23
C VAL A 200 -4.98 0.30 8.75
N LEU A 201 -5.92 0.73 7.92
CA LEU A 201 -5.68 1.04 6.52
C LEU A 201 -5.25 2.50 6.39
N VAL A 202 -4.20 2.75 5.62
CA VAL A 202 -3.61 4.07 5.44
C VAL A 202 -3.59 4.42 3.96
N ARG A 203 -4.08 5.62 3.63
CA ARG A 203 -3.91 6.25 2.33
C ARG A 203 -3.03 7.49 2.48
N VAL A 204 -1.96 7.51 1.68
CA VAL A 204 -0.94 8.56 1.64
C VAL A 204 -1.19 9.45 0.42
N LYS A 205 -1.07 10.76 0.60
CA LYS A 205 -1.21 11.79 -0.43
C LYS A 205 0.03 12.69 -0.37
N LEU A 206 0.48 13.19 -1.51
CA LEU A 206 1.53 14.21 -1.54
C LEU A 206 0.94 15.58 -1.22
N SER A 207 1.65 16.38 -0.44
CA SER A 207 1.33 17.78 -0.23
C SER A 207 1.35 18.53 -1.57
N PRO A 208 0.37 19.40 -1.85
CA PRO A 208 0.35 20.17 -3.10
C PRO A 208 1.69 20.87 -3.32
N PRO A 209 2.21 20.91 -4.55
CA PRO A 209 3.47 21.58 -4.84
C PRO A 209 3.31 23.05 -4.46
N ALA A 210 3.94 23.45 -3.35
CA ALA A 210 3.83 24.81 -2.85
C ALA A 210 4.29 25.77 -3.95
N SER A 211 3.43 26.70 -4.35
CA SER A 211 3.86 27.86 -5.11
C SER A 211 4.71 28.74 -4.20
N LYS A 212 6.01 28.44 -4.11
CA LYS A 212 7.07 29.30 -3.54
C LYS A 212 6.65 30.10 -2.28
N GLN A 213 6.24 29.44 -1.21
CA GLN A 213 6.25 30.03 0.12
C GLN A 213 6.84 29.04 1.14
N ARG A 214 8.08 28.62 0.88
CA ARG A 214 8.95 28.17 1.97
C ARG A 214 9.26 29.41 2.82
N ALA A 215 8.49 29.62 3.87
CA ALA A 215 9.06 30.23 5.07
C ALA A 215 10.26 29.35 5.43
N SER A 216 11.43 29.97 5.49
CA SER A 216 12.73 29.34 5.65
C SER A 216 12.76 28.40 6.87
N ARG A 217 12.53 27.09 6.66
CA ARG A 217 12.94 26.07 7.63
C ARG A 217 14.46 25.99 7.54
N PRO A 218 15.22 26.24 8.61
CA PRO A 218 16.66 26.11 8.58
C PRO A 218 17.01 24.67 8.17
N PRO A 219 17.87 24.45 7.17
CA PRO A 219 18.34 23.13 6.85
C PRO A 219 19.00 22.52 8.08
N ARG A 220 18.56 21.31 8.47
CA ARG A 220 19.17 20.53 9.54
C ARG A 220 20.65 20.38 9.19
N GLN A 221 21.52 21.04 9.94
CA GLN A 221 22.97 20.91 9.76
C GLN A 221 23.32 19.46 10.09
N THR A 222 23.40 18.62 9.07
CA THR A 222 24.22 17.41 9.13
C THR A 222 25.65 17.90 9.30
N MET A 223 26.19 17.83 10.50
CA MET A 223 27.61 17.99 10.74
C MET A 223 28.34 17.02 9.80
N PRO A 224 29.20 17.50 8.89
CA PRO A 224 29.98 16.59 8.07
C PRO A 224 30.91 15.80 8.98
N GLU A 225 30.82 14.47 8.91
CA GLU A 225 31.79 13.56 9.49
C GLU A 225 33.20 13.98 9.06
N SER A 226 33.98 14.42 10.03
CA SER A 226 35.37 14.81 9.88
C SER A 226 36.24 13.57 9.65
N HIS A 227 36.21 13.02 8.44
CA HIS A 227 37.27 12.10 8.00
C HIS A 227 38.48 12.91 7.55
N ARG A 228 39.35 13.23 8.52
CA ARG A 228 40.69 13.80 8.31
C ARG A 228 41.58 12.77 7.59
N ARG A 229 41.51 12.73 6.25
CA ARG A 229 42.56 12.08 5.44
C ARG A 229 43.74 13.05 5.32
N VAL A 230 44.84 12.68 5.96
CA VAL A 230 46.16 13.27 5.73
C VAL A 230 46.54 13.03 4.26
N ARG A 231 46.64 14.11 3.47
CA ARG A 231 47.23 14.10 2.12
C ARG A 231 48.68 14.56 2.23
N SER A 232 49.60 13.73 1.75
CA SER A 232 50.95 14.16 1.40
C SER A 232 50.94 14.81 0.02
N ASP A 233 51.69 15.90 -0.09
CA ASP A 233 51.86 16.76 -1.25
C ASP A 233 52.55 16.05 -2.41
N THR A 234 52.07 16.25 -3.64
CA THR A 234 52.92 16.50 -4.81
C THR A 234 52.13 17.28 -5.88
N SER A 235 52.73 18.38 -6.31
CA SER A 235 52.22 19.39 -7.23
C SER A 235 52.12 18.92 -8.69
N THR A 236 51.07 19.35 -9.42
CA THR A 236 51.23 20.03 -10.72
C THR A 236 49.91 20.65 -11.19
N SER A 237 50.05 21.87 -11.69
CA SER A 237 49.06 22.80 -12.20
C SER A 237 48.26 22.30 -13.41
N THR A 238 46.99 22.67 -13.49
CA THR A 238 46.37 23.24 -14.70
C THR A 238 45.05 23.90 -14.33
N ASN A 239 44.97 25.21 -14.60
CA ASN A 239 43.75 26.01 -14.48
C ASN A 239 42.76 25.59 -15.57
N VAL A 240 41.56 25.18 -15.17
CA VAL A 240 40.38 25.12 -16.05
C VAL A 240 39.20 25.71 -15.29
N SER A 241 39.24 27.02 -15.11
CA SER A 241 38.05 27.83 -14.88
C SER A 241 37.47 28.14 -16.26
N ASP A 242 36.51 27.33 -16.74
CA ASP A 242 35.47 27.69 -17.73
C ASP A 242 34.72 26.45 -18.24
N VAL A 243 34.00 25.76 -17.35
CA VAL A 243 32.91 24.84 -17.75
C VAL A 243 31.73 24.99 -16.78
N SER A 244 31.30 26.24 -16.54
CA SER A 244 30.25 26.53 -15.54
C SER A 244 28.84 26.77 -16.10
N ASP A 245 28.60 26.70 -17.41
CA ASP A 245 27.30 27.16 -17.98
C ASP A 245 26.47 26.13 -18.76
N SER A 246 26.80 24.83 -18.73
CA SER A 246 26.07 23.81 -19.51
C SER A 246 25.45 22.65 -18.71
N PHE A 247 25.10 22.87 -17.43
CA PHE A 247 24.34 21.87 -16.64
C PHE A 247 22.94 22.31 -16.20
N SER A 248 22.48 23.51 -16.57
CA SER A 248 21.19 24.08 -16.13
C SER A 248 19.94 23.51 -16.84
N ALA A 249 20.03 22.37 -17.53
CA ALA A 249 18.90 21.73 -18.20
C ALA A 249 18.71 20.24 -17.85
N MET A 250 19.33 19.75 -16.77
CA MET A 250 18.87 18.50 -16.18
C MET A 250 17.76 18.83 -15.20
N SER A 251 16.51 18.54 -15.61
CA SER A 251 15.35 18.47 -14.74
C SER A 251 15.66 17.52 -13.60
N PHE A 252 16.18 18.05 -12.49
CA PHE A 252 16.22 17.36 -11.21
C PHE A 252 14.76 17.06 -10.84
N ARG A 253 14.28 15.86 -11.18
CA ARG A 253 13.21 15.30 -10.38
C ARG A 253 13.76 15.23 -8.96
N PRO A 254 13.10 15.86 -7.98
CA PRO A 254 13.47 15.70 -6.59
C PRO A 254 13.58 14.19 -6.30
N LYS A 255 14.49 13.79 -5.41
CA LYS A 255 14.46 12.39 -4.96
C LYS A 255 13.06 12.16 -4.37
N PRO A 256 12.50 10.93 -4.40
CA PRO A 256 11.22 10.64 -3.77
C PRO A 256 11.12 11.07 -2.29
N GLN A 257 12.26 11.34 -1.65
CA GLN A 257 12.39 11.85 -0.28
C GLN A 257 12.17 13.37 -0.13
N ASP A 258 12.10 14.13 -1.21
CA ASP A 258 11.98 15.60 -1.18
C ASP A 258 10.52 16.10 -1.30
N GLU A 259 9.56 15.19 -1.48
CA GLU A 259 8.13 15.54 -1.58
C GLU A 259 7.46 15.35 -0.21
N ASP A 260 6.93 16.45 0.34
CA ASP A 260 6.23 16.43 1.62
C ASP A 260 4.93 15.62 1.50
N VAL A 261 4.63 14.82 2.53
CA VAL A 261 3.41 14.02 2.62
C VAL A 261 2.33 14.85 3.30
N ALA A 262 1.14 14.88 2.71
CA ALA A 262 -0.03 15.55 3.28
C ALA A 262 -0.60 14.74 4.46
N ALA A 263 -1.72 15.20 5.02
CA ALA A 263 -2.43 14.46 6.05
C ALA A 263 -2.71 13.00 5.63
N LEU A 264 -2.36 12.04 6.49
CA LEU A 264 -2.68 10.63 6.31
C LEU A 264 -4.18 10.42 6.45
N GLU A 265 -4.76 9.61 5.57
CA GLU A 265 -6.16 9.20 5.67
C GLU A 265 -6.23 7.76 6.20
N VAL A 266 -6.91 7.58 7.33
CA VAL A 266 -6.91 6.33 8.09
C VAL A 266 -8.32 5.74 8.22
N LYS A 267 -8.46 4.45 7.93
CA LYS A 267 -9.64 3.64 8.27
C LYS A 267 -9.20 2.54 9.24
N ILE A 268 -9.86 2.45 10.38
CA ILE A 268 -9.67 1.38 11.37
C ILE A 268 -10.80 0.37 11.18
N VAL A 269 -10.44 -0.90 11.04
CA VAL A 269 -11.39 -2.03 11.01
C VAL A 269 -11.07 -2.93 12.19
N PRO A 270 -12.00 -3.11 13.15
CA PRO A 270 -11.74 -3.88 14.35
C PRO A 270 -11.53 -5.36 14.05
N TRP A 271 -10.81 -6.04 14.94
CA TRP A 271 -10.67 -7.48 14.96
C TRP A 271 -11.99 -8.11 15.40
N ASP A 272 -12.85 -8.40 14.43
CA ASP A 272 -14.12 -9.04 14.72
C ASP A 272 -14.01 -10.58 14.73
N HIS A 273 -14.72 -11.19 15.68
CA HIS A 273 -14.79 -12.63 15.90
C HIS A 273 -16.09 -13.26 15.32
N GLY A 274 -16.69 -12.65 14.30
CA GLY A 274 -17.75 -13.29 13.51
C GLY A 274 -19.13 -12.64 13.55
N SER A 275 -19.22 -11.35 13.84
CA SER A 275 -20.47 -10.59 13.86
C SER A 275 -20.60 -9.53 12.77
N SER A 276 -19.52 -9.25 12.05
CA SER A 276 -19.38 -8.14 11.11
C SER A 276 -19.10 -8.64 9.70
N GLU A 277 -19.79 -8.06 8.73
CA GLU A 277 -19.42 -8.17 7.31
C GLU A 277 -18.15 -7.36 6.99
N GLU A 278 -17.72 -6.48 7.91
CA GLU A 278 -16.47 -5.72 7.84
C GLU A 278 -15.35 -6.44 8.60
N THR A 279 -14.75 -7.45 7.97
CA THR A 279 -13.61 -8.19 8.53
C THR A 279 -12.26 -7.64 8.05
N ILE A 280 -11.19 -7.98 8.76
CA ILE A 280 -9.81 -7.67 8.35
C ILE A 280 -9.52 -8.23 6.95
N ASN A 281 -9.95 -9.45 6.66
CA ASN A 281 -9.70 -10.12 5.39
C ASN A 281 -10.33 -9.36 4.21
N ILE A 282 -11.60 -8.95 4.33
CA ILE A 282 -12.26 -8.22 3.24
C ILE A 282 -11.70 -6.79 3.10
N ALA A 283 -11.30 -6.15 4.20
CA ALA A 283 -10.64 -4.85 4.19
C ALA A 283 -9.28 -4.90 3.46
N LEU A 284 -8.45 -5.91 3.77
CA LEU A 284 -7.18 -6.16 3.07
C LEU A 284 -7.40 -6.51 1.59
N TYR A 285 -8.41 -7.30 1.27
CA TYR A 285 -8.78 -7.58 -0.11
C TYR A 285 -9.10 -6.29 -0.87
N PHE A 286 -9.92 -5.40 -0.30
CA PHE A 286 -10.30 -4.15 -0.94
C PHE A 286 -9.13 -3.20 -1.16
N ILE A 287 -8.27 -2.97 -0.16
CA ILE A 287 -7.14 -2.05 -0.35
C ILE A 287 -6.19 -2.54 -1.44
N ILE A 288 -5.98 -3.85 -1.57
CA ILE A 288 -5.13 -4.43 -2.63
C ILE A 288 -5.80 -4.32 -4.00
N ARG A 289 -7.11 -4.56 -4.09
CA ARG A 289 -7.87 -4.38 -5.34
C ARG A 289 -7.85 -2.92 -5.80
N LEU A 290 -8.06 -1.97 -4.88
CA LEU A 290 -7.93 -0.54 -5.16
C LEU A 290 -6.51 -0.18 -5.64
N ALA A 291 -5.48 -0.73 -4.99
CA ALA A 291 -4.09 -0.50 -5.37
C ALA A 291 -3.77 -1.05 -6.78
N SER A 292 -4.35 -2.19 -7.16
CA SER A 292 -4.18 -2.74 -8.52
C SER A 292 -4.78 -1.87 -9.62
N GLU A 293 -5.79 -1.04 -9.29
CA GLU A 293 -6.39 -0.09 -10.23
C GLU A 293 -5.62 1.23 -10.28
N SER A 294 -5.16 1.72 -9.12
CA SER A 294 -4.41 2.97 -8.99
C SER A 294 -3.52 2.94 -7.76
N ARG A 295 -2.23 2.66 -7.96
CA ARG A 295 -1.23 2.60 -6.89
C ARG A 295 -0.46 3.89 -6.65
N GLU A 296 -0.47 4.80 -7.62
CA GLU A 296 0.52 5.88 -7.68
C GLU A 296 0.32 6.90 -6.57
N LEU A 297 1.43 7.25 -5.92
CA LEU A 297 1.47 8.34 -4.97
C LEU A 297 1.28 9.69 -5.73
N SER A 298 0.31 10.50 -5.31
CA SER A 298 -0.14 11.71 -6.03
C SER A 298 -0.69 12.76 -5.07
N HIS A 299 -0.81 14.00 -5.55
CA HIS A 299 -1.40 15.12 -4.83
C HIS A 299 -2.93 15.09 -4.78
N HIS A 300 -3.55 14.43 -5.75
CA HIS A 300 -5.01 14.37 -5.86
C HIS A 300 -5.46 12.96 -6.25
N TYR A 301 -6.57 12.56 -5.65
CA TYR A 301 -7.26 11.33 -5.97
C TYR A 301 -8.75 11.59 -6.11
N GLU A 302 -9.34 10.95 -7.10
CA GLU A 302 -10.79 10.89 -7.23
C GLU A 302 -11.38 10.12 -6.04
N SER A 303 -12.53 10.60 -5.54
CA SER A 303 -13.37 9.85 -4.60
C SER A 303 -13.77 8.52 -5.24
N PHE A 304 -14.01 7.50 -4.42
CA PHE A 304 -14.58 6.24 -4.89
C PHE A 304 -16.08 6.37 -5.23
N ASP A 305 -16.52 7.43 -5.91
CA ASP A 305 -17.93 7.62 -6.27
C ASP A 305 -18.39 6.50 -7.23
N ILE A 306 -19.15 5.55 -6.68
CA ILE A 306 -19.72 4.39 -7.40
C ILE A 306 -21.12 4.73 -7.92
N ASP A 307 -21.25 5.91 -8.52
CA ASP A 307 -22.32 6.19 -9.46
C ASP A 307 -21.79 5.92 -10.86
N VAL A 308 -21.67 4.62 -11.16
CA VAL A 308 -21.43 4.15 -12.53
C VAL A 308 -22.61 4.59 -13.37
N LYS A 309 -22.45 5.69 -14.11
CA LYS A 309 -23.22 5.90 -15.34
C LYS A 309 -22.95 4.69 -16.22
N VAL A 310 -23.97 3.85 -16.36
CA VAL A 310 -24.02 2.82 -17.40
C VAL A 310 -23.79 3.53 -18.73
N GLN A 311 -22.56 3.48 -19.25
CA GLN A 311 -22.31 3.91 -20.62
C GLN A 311 -23.17 3.01 -21.52
N GLY A 312 -24.16 3.65 -22.13
CA GLY A 312 -25.13 3.00 -22.98
C GLY A 312 -24.45 2.18 -24.06
N LYS A 313 -24.99 0.98 -24.28
CA LYS A 313 -24.67 0.09 -25.40
C LYS A 313 -24.47 0.90 -26.67
N GLU A 314 -23.23 1.04 -27.11
CA GLU A 314 -22.93 1.42 -28.48
C GLU A 314 -23.46 0.31 -29.37
N LYS A 315 -24.59 0.57 -30.04
CA LYS A 315 -25.15 -0.31 -31.06
C LYS A 315 -24.11 -0.44 -32.17
N ARG A 316 -23.40 -1.57 -32.20
CA ARG A 316 -22.68 -2.04 -33.39
C ARG A 316 -23.65 -2.05 -34.56
N LYS A 317 -23.50 -1.07 -35.44
CA LYS A 317 -24.17 -1.00 -36.74
C LYS A 317 -23.62 -2.15 -37.59
N ARG A 318 -24.46 -3.16 -37.85
CA ARG A 318 -24.15 -4.19 -38.86
C ARG A 318 -24.03 -3.49 -40.22
N PRO A 319 -23.03 -3.82 -41.06
CA PRO A 319 -23.07 -3.43 -42.45
C PRO A 319 -24.17 -4.22 -43.14
N ASP A 320 -25.06 -3.49 -43.81
CA ASP A 320 -26.18 -4.01 -44.59
C ASP A 320 -25.70 -4.92 -45.72
N ASP A 321 -26.29 -6.12 -45.76
CA ASP A 321 -26.52 -6.89 -46.97
C ASP A 321 -27.61 -6.20 -47.78
N SER A 322 -27.30 -5.80 -49.02
CA SER A 322 -28.33 -5.61 -50.03
C SER A 322 -27.81 -5.80 -51.46
N HIS A 323 -28.30 -6.89 -52.05
CA HIS A 323 -28.77 -7.07 -53.43
C HIS A 323 -27.81 -7.02 -54.64
N GLU A 324 -27.58 -8.22 -55.17
CA GLU A 324 -28.04 -8.66 -56.51
C GLU A 324 -28.39 -7.58 -57.54
N LYS A 325 -27.61 -7.54 -58.63
CA LYS A 325 -28.15 -7.39 -59.99
C LYS A 325 -27.46 -8.32 -60.98
N SER A 326 -28.26 -9.31 -61.40
CA SER A 326 -28.33 -9.97 -62.70
C SER A 326 -27.60 -9.28 -63.87
N SER A 327 -26.78 -10.05 -64.59
CA SER A 327 -26.79 -10.03 -66.06
C SER A 327 -26.26 -11.37 -66.60
N GLY A 328 -27.14 -12.14 -67.24
CA GLY A 328 -26.81 -13.38 -67.93
C GLY A 328 -26.05 -13.15 -69.23
N GLY A 329 -25.10 -14.03 -69.52
CA GLY A 329 -24.41 -14.16 -70.80
C GLY A 329 -24.33 -15.63 -71.19
N LYS A 330 -24.96 -15.97 -72.32
CA LYS A 330 -25.18 -17.30 -72.89
C LYS A 330 -23.95 -17.87 -73.64
N LEU A 331 -23.85 -19.20 -73.61
CA LEU A 331 -23.44 -20.15 -74.68
C LEU A 331 -22.01 -20.10 -75.28
N LYS A 332 -21.28 -21.23 -75.24
CA LYS A 332 -21.23 -22.24 -76.34
C LYS A 332 -20.37 -23.47 -75.97
N LYS A 333 -20.91 -24.64 -76.33
CA LYS A 333 -20.30 -25.99 -76.50
C LYS A 333 -19.52 -26.06 -77.83
N PRO A 334 -18.76 -27.12 -78.20
CA PRO A 334 -18.94 -28.55 -77.88
C PRO A 334 -17.92 -29.15 -76.91
#